data_AF-A0A227HIK1-F1
#
_entry.id   AF-A0A227HIK1-F1
#
_cell.length_a   1.000
_cell.length_b   1.000
_cell.length_c   1.000
_cell.angle_alpha   90.00
_cell.angle_beta   90.00
_cell.angle_gamma   90.00
#
_symmetry.space_group_name_H-M   'P 1'
#
loop_
_entity.id
_entity.type
_entity.pdbx_description
1 polymer ?
#
loop_
_entity_poly.entity_id
_entity_poly.type
_entity_poly.pdbx_seq_one_letter_code
_entity_poly.pdbx_strand_id
1 'polypeptide(L)' 'FDALAKEQGELEALIQAKDGHNLENTLERAADALRLPEWDQKIAHLSGGERRRVAICRLLLSKPDMLLLDEPTNHL' A
#
# COMPACT_ATOMS: atom_id res chain seq x y z
N PHE A 1 7.22 33.50 -8.76
CA PHE A 1 5.80 33.12 -8.61
C PHE A 1 5.35 32.23 -9.76
N ASP A 2 5.55 32.63 -11.02
CA ASP A 2 5.14 31.83 -12.20
C ASP A 2 5.77 30.44 -12.29
N ALA A 3 7.07 30.32 -11.98
CA ALA A 3 7.75 29.02 -11.99
C ALA A 3 7.18 28.04 -10.92
N LEU A 4 6.85 28.56 -9.73
CA LEU A 4 6.29 27.76 -8.64
C LEU A 4 4.83 27.33 -8.94
N ALA A 5 4.04 28.23 -9.54
CA ALA A 5 2.68 27.92 -9.97
C ALA A 5 2.67 26.85 -11.08
N LYS A 6 3.64 26.91 -12.00
CA LYS A 6 3.81 25.90 -13.04
C LYS A 6 4.18 24.54 -12.45
N GLU A 7 5.14 24.49 -11.54
CA GLU A 7 5.56 23.25 -10.86
C GLU A 7 4.41 22.64 -10.04
N GLN A 8 3.62 23.45 -9.34
CA GLN A 8 2.40 22.98 -8.66
C GLN A 8 1.40 22.34 -9.63
N GLY A 9 1.12 22.98 -10.76
CA GLY A 9 0.20 22.42 -11.76
C GLY A 9 0.68 21.09 -12.35
N GLU A 10 2.00 20.93 -12.57
CA GLU A 10 2.59 19.67 -13.03
C GLU A 10 2.46 18.56 -11.97
N LEU A 11 2.67 18.87 -10.69
CA LEU A 11 2.52 17.92 -9.58
C LEU A 11 1.06 17.52 -9.35
N GLU A 12 0.13 18.47 -9.42
CA GLU A 12 -1.32 18.20 -9.32
C GLU A 12 -1.80 17.29 -10.47
N ALA A 13 -1.36 17.57 -11.70
CA ALA A 13 -1.68 16.72 -12.84
C ALA A 13 -1.13 15.29 -12.66
N LEU A 14 0.07 15.14 -12.09
CA LEU A 14 0.66 13.85 -11.75
C LEU A 14 -0.14 13.10 -10.68
N ILE A 15 -0.56 13.79 -9.62
CA ILE A 15 -1.39 13.21 -8.55
C ILE A 15 -2.72 12.73 -9.13
N GLN A 16 -3.36 13.56 -9.95
CA GLN A 16 -4.65 13.23 -10.56
C GLN A 16 -4.54 12.07 -11.57
N ALA A 17 -3.49 12.05 -12.40
CA ALA A 17 -3.25 10.97 -13.36
C ALA A 17 -3.00 9.60 -12.68
N LYS A 18 -2.47 9.61 -11.45
CA LYS A 18 -2.22 8.38 -10.66
C LYS A 18 -3.35 8.03 -9.69
N ASP A 19 -4.47 8.75 -9.75
CA ASP A 19 -5.59 8.59 -8.81
C ASP A 19 -5.14 8.72 -7.34
N GLY A 20 -4.19 9.62 -7.08
CA GLY A 20 -3.55 9.77 -5.77
C GLY A 20 -4.53 10.13 -4.65
N HIS A 21 -5.67 10.73 -4.98
CA HIS A 21 -6.73 11.06 -4.02
C HIS A 21 -7.48 9.83 -3.49
N ASN A 22 -7.47 8.71 -4.23
CA ASN A 22 -8.05 7.44 -3.78
C ASN A 22 -7.04 6.49 -3.14
N LEU A 23 -5.78 6.92 -3.00
CA LEU A 23 -4.72 6.09 -2.44
C LEU A 23 -5.05 5.63 -1.02
N GLU A 24 -5.48 6.55 -0.16
CA GLU A 24 -5.80 6.26 1.25
C GLU A 24 -6.96 5.27 1.36
N ASN A 25 -8.04 5.48 0.61
CA ASN A 25 -9.15 4.52 0.52
C ASN A 25 -8.71 3.13 0.02
N THR A 26 -7.76 3.08 -0.92
CA THR A 26 -7.22 1.81 -1.44
C THR A 26 -6.40 1.10 -0.37
N LEU A 27 -5.58 1.84 0.39
CA LEU A 27 -4.78 1.33 1.49
C LEU A 27 -5.67 0.77 2.61
N GLU A 28 -6.68 1.52 3.04
CA GLU A 28 -7.63 1.08 4.07
C GLU A 28 -8.38 -0.19 3.67
N ARG A 29 -8.92 -0.23 2.44
CA ARG A 29 -9.62 -1.43 1.95
C ARG A 29 -8.71 -2.65 1.88
N ALA A 30 -7.44 -2.47 1.51
CA ALA A 30 -6.46 -3.55 1.48
C ALA A 30 -6.07 -4.00 2.91
N ALA A 31 -5.94 -3.05 3.84
CA ALA A 31 -5.65 -3.33 5.24
C ALA A 31 -6.76 -4.14 5.91
N ASP A 32 -8.02 -3.75 5.69
CA ASP A 32 -9.19 -4.47 6.17
C ASP A 32 -9.28 -5.89 5.59
N ALA A 33 -9.10 -6.02 4.27
CA ALA A 33 -9.18 -7.31 3.58
C ALA A 33 -8.16 -8.33 4.11
N LEU A 34 -6.98 -7.86 4.53
CA LEU A 34 -5.90 -8.70 5.05
C LEU A 34 -5.79 -8.67 6.58
N ARG A 35 -6.73 -8.02 7.29
CA ARG A 35 -6.72 -7.89 8.75
C ARG A 35 -5.35 -7.47 9.27
N LEU A 36 -4.87 -6.35 8.73
CA LEU A 36 -3.60 -5.78 9.13
C LEU A 36 -3.68 -5.21 10.55
N PRO A 37 -2.55 -5.17 11.27
CA PRO A 37 -2.42 -4.44 12.51
C PRO A 37 -2.57 -2.92 12.28
N GLU A 38 -2.67 -2.17 13.37
CA GLU A 38 -2.72 -0.69 13.35
C GLU A 38 -1.54 -0.08 12.58
N TRP A 39 -1.80 1.00 11.86
CA TRP A 39 -0.82 1.65 10.96
C TRP A 39 0.44 2.17 11.68
N ASP A 40 0.32 2.55 12.95
CA ASP A 40 1.40 3.06 13.79
C ASP A 40 2.20 1.95 14.50
N GLN A 41 1.76 0.70 14.40
CA GLN A 41 2.41 -0.41 15.07
C GLN A 41 3.77 -0.74 14.42
N LYS A 42 4.80 -0.82 15.26
CA LYS A 42 6.15 -1.19 14.80
C LYS A 42 6.18 -2.63 14.29
N ILE A 43 6.70 -2.83 13.08
CA ILE A 43 6.90 -4.16 12.45
C ILE A 43 7.64 -5.14 13.36
N ALA A 44 8.59 -4.65 14.16
CA ALA A 44 9.37 -5.46 15.10
C ALA A 44 8.51 -6.15 16.17
N HIS A 45 7.33 -5.61 16.50
CA HIS A 45 6.43 -6.14 17.53
C HIS A 45 5.32 -7.04 16.97
N LEU A 46 5.21 -7.15 15.65
CA LEU A 46 4.19 -7.97 15.00
C LEU A 46 4.48 -9.47 15.18
N SER A 47 3.45 -10.29 15.19
CA SER A 47 3.58 -11.74 15.06
C SER A 47 4.11 -12.14 13.66
N GLY A 48 4.57 -13.38 13.52
CA GLY A 48 5.00 -13.91 12.22
C GLY A 48 3.88 -13.85 11.17
N GLY A 49 2.64 -14.17 11.56
CA GLY A 49 1.46 -14.10 10.70
C GLY A 49 1.12 -12.67 10.27
N GLU A 50 1.14 -11.71 11.20
CA GLU A 50 0.90 -10.29 10.87
C GLU A 50 1.97 -9.74 9.92
N ARG A 51 3.26 -10.03 10.16
CA ARG A 51 4.33 -9.63 9.23
C ARG A 51 4.11 -10.22 7.83
N ARG A 52 3.65 -11.47 7.74
CA ARG A 52 3.35 -12.11 6.45
C ARG A 52 2.17 -11.41 5.75
N ARG A 53 1.10 -11.08 6.47
CA ARG A 53 -0.06 -10.36 5.90
C ARG A 53 0.32 -8.95 5.42
N VAL A 54 1.12 -8.21 6.19
CA VAL A 54 1.66 -6.90 5.77
C VAL A 54 2.52 -7.03 4.51
N ALA A 55 3.38 -8.05 4.43
CA ALA A 55 4.22 -8.30 3.25
C ALA A 55 3.37 -8.63 2.00
N ILE A 56 2.36 -9.48 2.14
CA ILE A 56 1.42 -9.81 1.05
C ILE A 56 0.63 -8.57 0.62
N CYS A 57 0.14 -7.76 1.56
CA CYS A 57 -0.55 -6.51 1.25
C CYS A 57 0.33 -5.59 0.40
N ARG A 58 1.58 -5.39 0.81
CA ARG A 58 2.56 -4.59 0.07
C ARG A 58 2.79 -5.13 -1.34
N LEU A 59 2.91 -6.45 -1.48
CA LEU A 59 3.08 -7.09 -2.79
C LEU A 59 1.85 -6.85 -3.68
N LEU A 60 0.63 -7.06 -3.18
CA LEU A 60 -0.60 -6.82 -3.94
C LEU A 60 -0.77 -5.36 -4.36
N LEU A 61 -0.43 -4.41 -3.47
CA LEU A 61 -0.48 -2.97 -3.77
C LEU A 61 0.53 -2.54 -4.83
N SER A 62 1.61 -3.29 -5.03
CA SER A 62 2.56 -3.05 -6.13
C SER A 62 2.01 -3.41 -7.51
N LYS A 63 0.79 -4.00 -7.58
CA LYS A 63 0.10 -4.41 -8.81
C LYS A 63 1.00 -5.27 -9.74
N PRO A 64 1.58 -6.38 -9.26
CA PRO A 64 2.41 -7.23 -10.10
C PRO A 64 1.56 -7.97 -11.13
N ASP A 65 2.09 -8.17 -12.34
CA ASP A 65 1.42 -8.96 -13.39
C ASP A 65 1.31 -10.45 -13.03
N MET A 66 2.26 -10.95 -12.23
CA MET A 66 2.28 -12.33 -11.75
C MET A 66 2.83 -12.38 -10.33
N LEU A 67 2.14 -13.11 -9.44
CA LEU A 67 2.55 -13.32 -8.06
C LEU A 67 2.72 -14.83 -7.81
N LEU A 68 3.93 -15.25 -7.45
CA LEU A 68 4.22 -16.63 -7.03
C LEU A 68 4.28 -16.67 -5.50
N LEU A 69 3.39 -17.46 -4.90
CA LEU A 69 3.33 -17.68 -3.46
C LEU A 69 3.65 -19.14 -3.19
N ASP A 70 4.80 -19.41 -2.57
CA ASP A 70 5.16 -20.75 -2.13
C ASP A 70 4.62 -20.97 -0.70
N GLU A 71 3.84 -22.04 -0.52
CA GLU A 71 3.19 -22.43 0.74
C GLU A 71 2.63 -21.25 1.59
N PRO A 72 1.69 -20.43 1.05
CA PRO A 72 1.17 -19.24 1.73
C PRO A 72 0.41 -19.52 3.03
N THR A 73 -0.02 -20.76 3.24
CA THR A 73 -0.97 -21.16 4.30
C THR A 73 -0.34 -21.94 5.46
N ASN A 74 0.95 -22.33 5.39
CA ASN A 74 1.49 -23.32 6.32
C ASN A 74 1.55 -22.89 7.80
N HIS A 75 1.31 -21.61 8.12
CA HIS A 75 1.21 -21.08 9.50
C HIS A 75 0.15 -19.96 9.60
N LEU A 76 -1.07 -20.21 9.11
CA LEU A 76 -2.23 -19.35 9.39
C LEU A 76 -2.75 -19.56 10.82
#